data_AF-A0AA96TGS9-F1
#
_entry.id   AF-A0AA96TGS9-F1
#
_cell.length_a   1.000
_cell.length_b   1.000
_cell.length_c   1.000
_cell.angle_alpha   90.00
_cell.angle_beta   90.00
_cell.angle_gamma   90.00
#
_symmetry.space_group_name_H-M   'P 1'
#
loop_
_entity.id
_entity.type
_entity.pdbx_description
1 polymer ?
#
loop_
_entity_poly.entity_id
_entity_poly.type
_entity_poly.pdbx_seq_one_letter_code
_entity_poly.pdbx_strand_id
1 'polypeptide(L)'
;MEELELKYLKGLAKQYPTIAQASTEIINLQSILNLPKGTEHFLSDVHGEYEQFKHVLKNGSGSIRRKIDDEFGNTLSIRDKKSLATLIYYPHRKMERILKEETNLDDWYKITLHRLIQICKRVSSKYTRSKVRKALPKDFAYIIEELITEKEEISDKEAYYNEIINTIIRIDRAPEFIVALCTLIQRLVVDHLHIVGDIFDRGPGAAQIMDILMNYHSVDIQWGNHDVLWMGAAAGQLACIANVIRISAKYGNLDTIEDDYGINLIPLATLALHTYKDDPCSCFNISYRTDQSDVRNMELDRLMHKAITVIQFKLEGQIIKARPEFGMESRLLLDKIDYETQTITIEGKQYKLDDCHFPTVDPKDPYALSPEEARVMDKLRTAFLRCDRLQQHIRFLLLKGSLYKVYNSNLLYHGCIPFDEKGEL
;
A
#
# COMPACT_ATOMS: atom_id res chain seq x y z
N MET A 1 24.32 40.04 -7.25
CA MET A 1 24.21 38.60 -6.99
C MET A 1 23.94 38.47 -5.52
N GLU A 2 22.73 38.06 -5.15
CA GLU A 2 22.37 37.91 -3.73
C GLU A 2 23.29 36.88 -3.07
N GLU A 3 23.60 37.02 -1.79
CA GLU A 3 24.53 36.13 -1.06
C GLU A 3 24.12 34.64 -1.18
N LEU A 4 22.80 34.39 -1.25
CA LEU A 4 22.20 33.08 -1.48
C LEU A 4 22.53 32.51 -2.87
N GLU A 5 22.47 33.33 -3.90
CA GLU A 5 22.76 32.97 -5.29
C GLU A 5 24.23 32.62 -5.45
N LEU A 6 25.14 33.40 -4.85
CA LEU A 6 26.58 33.08 -4.87
C LEU A 6 26.88 31.77 -4.13
N LYS A 7 26.21 31.52 -2.99
CA LYS A 7 26.35 30.26 -2.23
C LYS A 7 25.86 29.06 -3.05
N TYR A 8 24.74 29.21 -3.76
CA TYR A 8 24.20 28.20 -4.66
C TYR A 8 25.15 27.90 -5.82
N LEU A 9 25.64 28.92 -6.52
CA LEU A 9 26.59 28.78 -7.63
C LEU A 9 27.92 28.17 -7.19
N LYS A 10 28.44 28.52 -6.00
CA LYS A 10 29.61 27.86 -5.40
C LYS A 10 29.37 26.37 -5.11
N GLY A 11 28.13 26.00 -4.75
CA GLY A 11 27.72 24.60 -4.61
C GLY A 11 27.75 23.86 -5.94
N LEU A 12 27.16 24.44 -6.98
CA LEU A 12 27.19 23.88 -8.34
C LEU A 12 28.61 23.76 -8.90
N ALA A 13 29.48 24.74 -8.66
CA ALA A 13 30.87 24.71 -9.11
C ALA A 13 31.67 23.55 -8.48
N LYS A 14 31.26 23.03 -7.31
CA LYS A 14 31.86 21.82 -6.74
C LYS A 14 31.40 20.55 -7.46
N GLN A 15 30.16 20.52 -7.95
CA GLN A 15 29.58 19.36 -8.64
C GLN A 15 29.95 19.34 -10.14
N TYR A 16 30.04 20.52 -10.76
CA TYR A 16 30.39 20.72 -12.16
C TYR A 16 31.56 21.74 -12.29
N PRO A 17 32.81 21.33 -11.97
CA PRO A 17 33.97 22.23 -11.93
C PRO A 17 34.33 22.90 -13.26
N THR A 18 33.88 22.36 -14.39
CA THR A 18 34.24 22.83 -15.73
C THR A 18 33.01 23.24 -16.54
N ILE A 19 33.20 24.18 -17.46
CA ILE A 19 32.16 24.58 -18.43
C ILE A 19 31.64 23.34 -19.17
N ALA A 20 32.54 22.45 -19.60
CA ALA A 20 32.17 21.22 -20.32
C ALA A 20 31.22 20.34 -19.48
N GLN A 21 31.54 20.07 -18.21
CA GLN A 21 30.68 19.24 -17.34
C GLN A 21 29.31 19.88 -17.09
N ALA A 22 29.28 21.19 -16.83
CA ALA A 22 28.02 21.91 -16.64
C ALA A 22 27.18 21.89 -17.93
N SER A 23 27.79 22.15 -19.09
CA SER A 23 27.12 22.10 -20.39
C SER A 23 26.59 20.70 -20.71
N THR A 24 27.38 19.64 -20.46
CA THR A 24 26.92 18.25 -20.65
C THR A 24 25.70 17.94 -19.80
N GLU A 25 25.71 18.35 -18.53
CA GLU A 25 24.56 18.10 -17.65
C GLU A 25 23.33 18.92 -18.06
N ILE A 26 23.50 20.17 -18.47
CA ILE A 26 22.41 20.99 -19.00
C ILE A 26 21.79 20.31 -20.23
N ILE A 27 22.60 19.85 -21.19
CA ILE A 27 22.13 19.15 -22.40
C ILE A 27 21.34 17.88 -22.02
N ASN A 28 21.87 17.11 -21.07
CA ASN A 28 21.25 15.88 -20.58
C ASN A 28 19.88 16.18 -19.93
N LEU A 29 19.82 17.12 -18.99
CA LEU A 29 18.58 17.50 -18.31
C LEU A 29 17.54 18.10 -19.26
N GLN A 30 17.96 18.96 -20.20
CA GLN A 30 17.07 19.51 -21.23
C GLN A 30 16.51 18.42 -22.15
N SER A 31 17.33 17.44 -22.53
CA SER A 31 16.87 16.30 -23.32
C SER A 31 15.84 15.46 -22.56
N ILE A 32 16.02 15.28 -21.25
CA ILE A 32 15.04 14.59 -20.39
C ILE A 32 13.73 15.39 -20.29
N LEU A 33 13.80 16.71 -20.10
CA LEU A 33 12.61 17.57 -20.00
C LEU A 33 11.78 17.61 -21.30
N ASN A 34 12.41 17.35 -22.45
CA ASN A 34 11.72 17.26 -23.74
C ASN A 34 11.06 15.90 -24.00
N LEU A 35 11.24 14.91 -23.12
CA LEU A 35 10.50 13.64 -23.21
C LEU A 35 9.05 13.83 -22.75
N PRO A 36 8.11 13.03 -23.30
CA PRO A 36 6.75 13.00 -22.78
C PRO A 36 6.74 12.66 -21.29
N LYS A 37 5.86 13.33 -20.55
CA LYS A 37 5.68 13.09 -19.11
C LYS A 37 5.40 11.61 -18.82
N GLY A 38 6.07 11.08 -17.80
CA GLY A 38 5.79 9.75 -17.26
C GLY A 38 4.34 9.61 -16.78
N THR A 39 3.81 8.39 -16.79
CA THR A 39 2.46 8.16 -16.27
C THR A 39 2.51 8.09 -14.75
N GLU A 40 1.77 8.95 -14.07
CA GLU A 40 1.54 8.87 -12.63
C GLU A 40 0.32 8.01 -12.34
N HIS A 41 0.39 7.25 -11.26
CA HIS A 41 -0.69 6.39 -10.80
C HIS A 41 -1.04 6.76 -9.36
N PHE A 42 -2.28 7.19 -9.13
CA PHE A 42 -2.76 7.61 -7.82
C PHE A 42 -3.69 6.53 -7.26
N LEU A 43 -3.44 6.09 -6.03
CA LEU A 43 -4.28 5.15 -5.29
C LEU A 43 -4.54 5.70 -3.89
N SER A 44 -5.78 5.61 -3.43
CA SER A 44 -6.23 6.04 -2.10
C SER A 44 -7.02 4.91 -1.47
N ASP A 45 -7.18 4.95 -0.15
CA ASP A 45 -8.09 4.08 0.62
C ASP A 45 -7.83 2.59 0.36
N VAL A 46 -6.56 2.21 0.43
CA VAL A 46 -6.10 0.85 0.10
C VAL A 46 -6.61 -0.17 1.13
N HIS A 47 -6.59 0.17 2.41
CA HIS A 47 -7.21 -0.56 3.52
C HIS A 47 -6.97 -2.08 3.48
N GLY A 48 -5.72 -2.51 3.32
CA GLY A 48 -5.36 -3.92 3.33
C GLY A 48 -6.02 -4.77 2.23
N GLU A 49 -6.66 -4.18 1.22
CA GLU A 49 -7.32 -4.87 0.11
C GLU A 49 -6.31 -5.36 -0.93
N TYR A 50 -5.51 -6.36 -0.54
CA TYR A 50 -4.32 -6.79 -1.29
C TYR A 50 -4.61 -7.26 -2.72
N GLU A 51 -5.64 -8.07 -2.94
CA GLU A 51 -5.93 -8.61 -4.28
C GLU A 51 -6.39 -7.51 -5.24
N GLN A 52 -7.22 -6.57 -4.77
CA GLN A 52 -7.66 -5.41 -5.53
C GLN A 52 -6.48 -4.48 -5.81
N PHE A 53 -5.67 -4.16 -4.79
CA PHE A 53 -4.46 -3.35 -4.93
C PHE A 53 -3.51 -3.94 -5.98
N LYS A 54 -3.21 -5.23 -5.87
CA LYS A 54 -2.37 -5.97 -6.81
C LYS A 54 -2.94 -5.98 -8.22
N HIS A 55 -4.26 -6.15 -8.37
CA HIS A 55 -4.92 -6.08 -9.68
C HIS A 55 -4.77 -4.69 -10.32
N VAL A 56 -4.99 -3.63 -9.54
CA VAL A 56 -4.88 -2.25 -10.01
C VAL A 56 -3.45 -1.90 -10.41
N LEU A 57 -2.44 -2.32 -9.63
CA LEU A 57 -1.04 -2.17 -10.03
C LEU A 57 -0.73 -2.91 -11.35
N LYS A 58 -1.22 -4.14 -11.48
CA LYS A 58 -0.98 -4.97 -12.68
C LYS A 58 -1.66 -4.46 -13.94
N ASN A 59 -2.80 -3.78 -13.81
CA ASN A 59 -3.53 -3.23 -14.95
C ASN A 59 -3.15 -1.76 -15.26
N GLY A 60 -2.42 -1.10 -14.36
CA GLY A 60 -1.99 0.29 -14.45
C GLY A 60 -3.17 1.27 -14.50
N SER A 61 -4.24 1.00 -13.75
CA SER A 61 -5.55 1.68 -13.85
C SER A 61 -6.08 1.79 -15.28
N GLY A 62 -5.97 0.70 -16.04
CA GLY A 62 -6.40 0.63 -17.43
C GLY A 62 -5.44 1.25 -18.45
N SER A 63 -4.30 1.81 -18.00
CA SER A 63 -3.29 2.36 -18.90
C SER A 63 -2.72 1.31 -19.86
N ILE A 64 -2.58 0.06 -19.42
CA ILE A 64 -2.11 -1.04 -20.29
C ILE A 64 -3.12 -1.28 -21.41
N ARG A 65 -4.41 -1.37 -21.09
CA ARG A 65 -5.46 -1.54 -22.10
C ARG A 65 -5.45 -0.39 -23.10
N ARG A 66 -5.31 0.86 -22.63
CA ARG A 66 -5.17 2.03 -23.50
C ARG A 66 -3.96 1.90 -24.43
N LYS A 67 -2.81 1.43 -23.94
CA LYS A 67 -1.61 1.23 -24.77
C LYS A 67 -1.76 0.13 -25.82
N ILE A 68 -2.47 -0.96 -25.48
CA ILE A 68 -2.84 -1.99 -26.45
C ILE A 68 -3.77 -1.42 -27.52
N ASP A 69 -4.74 -0.60 -27.12
CA ASP A 69 -5.67 0.05 -28.05
C ASP A 69 -4.97 1.07 -28.95
N ASP A 70 -4.06 1.89 -28.41
CA ASP A 70 -3.24 2.86 -29.14
C ASP A 70 -2.38 2.19 -30.21
N GLU A 71 -1.80 1.02 -29.89
CA GLU A 71 -0.86 0.31 -30.76
C GLU A 71 -1.57 -0.49 -31.85
N PHE A 72 -2.61 -1.24 -31.49
CA PHE A 72 -3.25 -2.18 -32.41
C PHE A 72 -4.56 -1.69 -33.00
N GLY A 73 -5.17 -0.60 -32.51
CA GLY A 73 -6.34 0.01 -33.16
C GLY A 73 -7.39 -0.99 -33.66
N ASN A 74 -7.60 -1.05 -34.98
CA ASN A 74 -8.53 -2.02 -35.60
C ASN A 74 -7.84 -3.29 -36.16
N THR A 75 -6.52 -3.43 -36.00
CA THR A 75 -5.75 -4.60 -36.50
C THR A 75 -5.97 -5.85 -35.66
N LEU A 76 -6.39 -5.70 -34.41
CA LEU A 76 -6.77 -6.80 -33.52
C LEU A 76 -8.24 -6.71 -33.08
N SER A 77 -8.87 -7.87 -32.95
CA SER A 77 -10.23 -7.95 -32.41
C SER A 77 -10.26 -7.55 -30.92
N ILE A 78 -11.43 -7.11 -30.44
CA ILE A 78 -11.63 -6.78 -29.02
C ILE A 78 -11.29 -7.99 -28.12
N ARG A 79 -11.59 -9.21 -28.59
CA ARG A 79 -11.27 -10.46 -27.88
C ARG A 79 -9.77 -10.65 -27.73
N ASP A 80 -9.02 -10.42 -28.80
CA ASP A 80 -7.55 -10.59 -28.79
C ASP A 80 -6.89 -9.54 -27.90
N LYS A 81 -7.35 -8.29 -27.96
CA LYS A 81 -6.85 -7.23 -27.07
C LYS A 81 -7.11 -7.55 -25.60
N LYS A 82 -8.30 -8.07 -25.25
CA LYS A 82 -8.62 -8.51 -23.89
C LYS A 82 -7.74 -9.69 -23.46
N SER A 83 -7.49 -10.65 -24.36
CA SER A 83 -6.60 -11.78 -24.09
C SER A 83 -5.16 -11.32 -23.83
N LEU A 84 -4.65 -10.42 -24.66
CA LEU A 84 -3.32 -9.83 -24.51
C LEU A 84 -3.20 -9.01 -23.22
N ALA A 85 -4.21 -8.20 -22.88
CA ALA A 85 -4.25 -7.48 -21.61
C ALA A 85 -4.21 -8.45 -20.42
N THR A 86 -5.00 -9.52 -20.47
CA THR A 86 -5.03 -10.55 -19.42
C THR A 86 -3.68 -11.25 -19.26
N LEU A 87 -3.02 -11.55 -20.38
CA LEU A 87 -1.66 -12.10 -20.38
C LEU A 87 -0.68 -11.13 -19.71
N ILE A 88 -0.74 -9.85 -20.05
CA ILE A 88 0.12 -8.85 -19.42
C ILE A 88 -0.17 -8.75 -17.92
N TYR A 89 -1.44 -8.79 -17.46
CA TYR A 89 -1.78 -8.66 -16.04
C TYR A 89 -1.33 -9.87 -15.21
N TYR A 90 -1.50 -11.07 -15.75
CA TYR A 90 -1.27 -12.34 -15.05
C TYR A 90 -0.51 -13.31 -15.95
N PRO A 91 0.77 -13.04 -16.28
CA PRO A 91 1.50 -13.79 -17.28
C PRO A 91 1.61 -15.27 -16.90
N HIS A 92 2.04 -15.59 -15.68
CA HIS A 92 2.12 -16.99 -15.22
C HIS A 92 0.79 -17.75 -15.32
N ARG A 93 -0.29 -17.23 -14.68
CA ARG A 93 -1.61 -17.89 -14.69
C ARG A 93 -2.19 -18.03 -16.10
N LYS A 94 -1.99 -17.02 -16.97
CA LYS A 94 -2.48 -17.06 -18.34
C LYS A 94 -1.66 -18.04 -19.19
N MET A 95 -0.34 -18.06 -19.03
CA MET A 95 0.55 -19.01 -19.71
C MET A 95 0.21 -20.47 -19.35
N GLU A 96 -0.01 -20.78 -18.07
CA GLU A 96 -0.43 -22.14 -17.64
C GLU A 96 -1.71 -22.61 -18.33
N ARG A 97 -2.64 -21.70 -18.62
CA ARG A 97 -3.87 -22.02 -19.36
C ARG A 97 -3.60 -22.23 -20.84
N ILE A 98 -2.80 -21.35 -21.46
CA ILE A 98 -2.44 -21.45 -22.88
C ILE A 98 -1.73 -22.77 -23.17
N LEU A 99 -0.79 -23.18 -22.31
CA LEU A 99 -0.07 -24.45 -22.43
C LEU A 99 -0.99 -25.69 -22.44
N LYS A 100 -2.22 -25.58 -21.92
CA LYS A 100 -3.20 -26.67 -21.88
C LYS A 100 -4.23 -26.60 -23.01
N GLU A 101 -4.55 -25.38 -23.46
CA GLU A 101 -5.68 -25.12 -24.37
C GLU A 101 -5.22 -24.96 -25.84
N GLU A 102 -3.99 -24.54 -26.09
CA GLU A 102 -3.51 -24.16 -27.42
C GLU A 102 -2.97 -25.36 -28.22
N THR A 103 -3.32 -25.42 -29.50
CA THR A 103 -2.96 -26.56 -30.37
C THR A 103 -1.64 -26.33 -31.10
N ASN A 104 -1.29 -25.08 -31.41
CA ASN A 104 -0.03 -24.70 -32.04
C ASN A 104 0.69 -23.65 -31.18
N LEU A 105 1.47 -24.12 -30.21
CA LEU A 105 2.18 -23.26 -29.28
C LEU A 105 3.26 -22.41 -29.95
N ASP A 106 3.97 -22.93 -30.94
CA ASP A 106 5.04 -22.20 -31.62
C ASP A 106 4.52 -20.97 -32.37
N ASP A 107 3.42 -21.12 -33.11
CA ASP A 107 2.78 -20.01 -33.81
C ASP A 107 2.20 -18.99 -32.80
N TRP A 108 1.57 -19.49 -31.73
CA TRP A 108 1.07 -18.64 -30.66
C TRP A 108 2.19 -17.84 -29.98
N TYR A 109 3.34 -18.46 -29.70
CA TYR A 109 4.51 -17.80 -29.13
C TYR A 109 5.02 -16.72 -30.07
N LYS A 110 5.18 -17.02 -31.36
CA LYS A 110 5.67 -16.07 -32.35
C LYS A 110 4.78 -14.83 -32.40
N ILE A 111 3.47 -15.02 -32.58
CA ILE A 111 2.49 -13.93 -32.63
C ILE A 111 2.49 -13.12 -31.32
N THR A 112 2.51 -13.81 -30.18
CA THR A 112 2.47 -13.16 -28.86
C THR A 112 3.73 -12.35 -28.58
N LEU A 113 4.91 -12.90 -28.90
CA LEU A 113 6.20 -12.22 -28.74
C LEU A 113 6.25 -10.94 -29.58
N HIS A 114 5.87 -11.00 -30.86
CA HIS A 114 5.80 -9.80 -31.70
C HIS A 114 4.89 -8.74 -31.11
N ARG A 115 3.68 -9.11 -30.66
CA ARG A 115 2.73 -8.16 -30.05
C ARG A 115 3.28 -7.53 -28.77
N LEU A 116 3.90 -8.33 -27.89
CA LEU A 116 4.48 -7.83 -26.64
C LEU A 116 5.68 -6.92 -26.89
N ILE A 117 6.54 -7.23 -27.87
CA ILE A 117 7.67 -6.39 -28.26
C ILE A 117 7.19 -5.03 -28.77
N GLN A 118 6.14 -4.99 -29.60
CA GLN A 118 5.58 -3.73 -30.09
C GLN A 118 5.02 -2.87 -28.95
N ILE A 119 4.29 -3.48 -28.00
CA ILE A 119 3.83 -2.76 -26.81
C ILE A 119 5.04 -2.25 -25.99
N CYS A 120 6.09 -3.06 -25.81
CA CYS A 120 7.31 -2.64 -25.12
C CYS A 120 7.95 -1.43 -25.78
N LYS A 121 8.07 -1.41 -27.12
CA LYS A 121 8.56 -0.23 -27.88
C LYS A 121 7.70 0.99 -27.58
N ARG A 122 6.37 0.84 -27.67
CA ARG A 122 5.43 1.93 -27.44
C ARG A 122 5.54 2.51 -26.03
N VAL A 123 5.57 1.68 -24.99
CA VAL A 123 5.64 2.15 -23.59
C VAL A 123 7.03 2.65 -23.19
N SER A 124 8.10 2.15 -23.83
CA SER A 124 9.48 2.58 -23.56
C SER A 124 9.84 3.91 -24.23
N SER A 125 9.18 4.28 -25.32
CA SER A 125 9.46 5.49 -26.12
C SER A 125 9.49 6.82 -25.35
N LYS A 126 8.78 6.92 -24.22
CA LYS A 126 8.74 8.13 -23.36
C LYS A 126 9.86 8.20 -22.31
N TYR A 127 10.79 7.24 -22.32
CA TYR A 127 11.86 7.16 -21.34
C TYR A 127 13.24 7.19 -22.00
N THR A 128 14.24 7.65 -21.25
CA THR A 128 15.63 7.54 -21.69
C THR A 128 16.07 6.08 -21.75
N ARG A 129 17.04 5.78 -22.63
CA ARG A 129 17.65 4.45 -22.73
C ARG A 129 18.19 3.95 -21.37
N SER A 130 18.80 4.84 -20.58
CA SER A 130 19.29 4.49 -19.23
C SER A 130 18.15 4.05 -18.30
N LYS A 131 17.00 4.74 -18.33
CA LYS A 131 15.83 4.40 -17.51
C LYS A 131 15.23 3.06 -17.93
N VAL A 132 15.10 2.83 -19.24
CA VAL A 132 14.66 1.53 -19.77
C VAL A 132 15.61 0.42 -19.35
N ARG A 133 16.93 0.61 -19.50
CA ARG A 133 17.93 -0.40 -19.14
C ARG A 133 17.89 -0.80 -17.65
N LYS A 134 17.62 0.15 -16.75
CA LYS A 134 17.39 -0.12 -15.32
C LYS A 134 16.08 -0.87 -15.05
N ALA A 135 15.14 -0.82 -16.00
CA ALA A 135 13.85 -1.51 -15.92
C ALA A 135 13.88 -2.96 -16.41
N LEU A 136 14.87 -3.29 -17.26
CA LEU A 136 14.97 -4.58 -17.93
C LEU A 136 15.18 -5.75 -16.96
N PRO A 137 14.50 -6.90 -17.17
CA PRO A 137 14.78 -8.15 -16.48
C PRO A 137 16.22 -8.62 -16.72
N LYS A 138 16.95 -9.02 -15.67
CA LYS A 138 18.39 -9.33 -15.75
C LYS A 138 18.72 -10.42 -16.77
N ASP A 139 17.95 -11.49 -16.79
CA ASP A 139 18.22 -12.69 -17.61
C ASP A 139 18.10 -12.43 -19.12
N PHE A 140 17.28 -11.44 -19.51
CA PHE A 140 16.96 -11.15 -20.91
C PHE A 140 17.27 -9.71 -21.31
N ALA A 141 17.98 -8.94 -20.47
CA ALA A 141 18.14 -7.50 -20.64
C ALA A 141 18.70 -7.14 -22.02
N TYR A 142 19.80 -7.77 -22.43
CA TYR A 142 20.44 -7.51 -23.71
C TYR A 142 19.48 -7.78 -24.89
N ILE A 143 18.81 -8.93 -24.89
CA ILE A 143 17.93 -9.36 -25.98
C ILE A 143 16.71 -8.43 -26.07
N ILE A 144 16.09 -8.10 -24.94
CA ILE A 144 14.94 -7.20 -24.92
C ILE A 144 15.37 -5.79 -25.36
N GLU A 145 16.52 -5.29 -24.91
CA GLU A 145 17.06 -3.99 -25.34
C GLU A 145 17.23 -3.94 -26.86
N GLU A 146 17.84 -4.98 -27.45
CA GLU A 146 18.03 -5.11 -28.90
C GLU A 146 16.68 -5.07 -29.64
N LEU A 147 15.68 -5.81 -29.15
CA LEU A 147 14.36 -5.90 -29.79
C LEU A 147 13.55 -4.60 -29.70
N ILE A 148 13.78 -3.73 -28.70
CA ILE A 148 12.94 -2.53 -28.47
C ILE A 148 13.60 -1.20 -28.86
N THR A 149 14.92 -1.14 -29.04
CA THR A 149 15.63 0.14 -29.22
C THR A 149 15.81 0.59 -30.67
N GLU A 150 15.50 -0.24 -31.67
CA GLU A 150 15.86 0.06 -33.06
C GLU A 150 14.74 0.64 -33.93
N LYS A 151 15.17 1.49 -34.88
CA LYS A 151 14.33 2.22 -35.84
C LYS A 151 13.84 1.30 -36.96
N GLU A 152 12.59 1.50 -37.37
CA GLU A 152 11.84 0.73 -38.36
C GLU A 152 12.38 0.82 -39.81
N GLU A 153 13.46 1.54 -40.07
CA GLU A 153 13.88 1.96 -41.42
C GLU A 153 14.89 1.02 -42.13
N ILE A 154 15.26 -0.13 -41.56
CA ILE A 154 16.27 -1.06 -42.15
C ILE A 154 15.66 -2.45 -42.40
N SER A 155 15.27 -2.72 -43.66
CA SER A 155 14.63 -3.98 -44.10
C SER A 155 15.43 -5.25 -43.77
N ASP A 156 16.77 -5.18 -43.74
CA ASP A 156 17.64 -6.34 -43.48
C ASP A 156 17.57 -6.85 -42.03
N LYS A 157 16.99 -6.06 -41.10
CA LYS A 157 16.94 -6.40 -39.68
C LYS A 157 15.66 -7.11 -39.22
N GLU A 158 14.61 -7.11 -40.03
CA GLU A 158 13.39 -7.89 -39.70
C GLU A 158 13.69 -9.40 -39.66
N ALA A 159 14.47 -9.90 -40.62
CA ALA A 159 14.92 -11.28 -40.64
C ALA A 159 15.75 -11.62 -39.39
N TYR A 160 16.62 -10.69 -38.97
CA TYR A 160 17.42 -10.83 -37.74
C TYR A 160 16.54 -10.96 -36.49
N TYR A 161 15.53 -10.11 -36.31
CA TYR A 161 14.62 -10.21 -35.15
C TYR A 161 13.75 -11.47 -35.17
N ASN A 162 13.26 -11.84 -36.36
CA ASN A 162 12.53 -13.09 -36.52
C ASN A 162 13.40 -14.28 -36.11
N GLU A 163 14.70 -14.28 -36.44
CA GLU A 163 15.61 -15.32 -36.00
C GLU A 163 15.90 -15.30 -34.49
N ILE A 164 15.95 -14.13 -33.84
CA ILE A 164 16.00 -14.06 -32.37
C ILE A 164 14.76 -14.72 -31.75
N ILE A 165 13.56 -14.37 -32.24
CA ILE A 165 12.30 -14.93 -31.76
C ILE A 165 12.23 -16.44 -32.00
N ASN A 166 12.56 -16.88 -33.22
CA ASN A 166 12.61 -18.30 -33.59
C ASN A 166 13.62 -19.05 -32.70
N THR A 167 14.76 -18.43 -32.40
CA THR A 167 15.77 -19.03 -31.51
C THR A 167 15.24 -19.18 -30.10
N ILE A 168 14.59 -18.16 -29.52
CA ILE A 168 13.96 -18.23 -28.18
C ILE A 168 12.95 -19.37 -28.10
N ILE A 169 12.13 -19.56 -29.13
CA ILE A 169 11.17 -20.66 -29.22
C ILE A 169 11.89 -22.00 -29.32
N ARG A 170 12.87 -22.13 -30.24
CA ARG A 170 13.62 -23.37 -30.47
C ARG A 170 14.41 -23.87 -29.25
N ILE A 171 14.81 -22.97 -28.36
CA ILE A 171 15.50 -23.34 -27.11
C ILE A 171 14.55 -23.48 -25.91
N ASP A 172 13.24 -23.50 -26.15
CA ASP A 172 12.18 -23.65 -25.13
C ASP A 172 12.20 -22.58 -24.03
N ARG A 173 12.54 -21.33 -24.38
CA ARG A 173 12.57 -20.18 -23.44
C ARG A 173 11.47 -19.15 -23.66
N ALA A 174 10.53 -19.43 -24.55
CA ALA A 174 9.43 -18.51 -24.87
C ALA A 174 8.53 -18.18 -23.66
N PRO A 175 8.13 -19.12 -22.77
CA PRO A 175 7.31 -18.80 -21.61
C PRO A 175 7.96 -17.79 -20.66
N GLU A 176 9.22 -17.98 -20.29
CA GLU A 176 9.95 -17.07 -19.40
C GLU A 176 10.18 -15.72 -20.06
N PHE A 177 10.44 -15.71 -21.37
CA PHE A 177 10.61 -14.46 -22.12
C PHE A 177 9.31 -13.65 -22.19
N ILE A 178 8.16 -14.32 -22.38
CA ILE A 178 6.83 -13.67 -22.35
C ILE A 178 6.56 -13.06 -20.98
N VAL A 179 6.84 -13.79 -19.89
CA VAL A 179 6.72 -13.26 -18.53
C VAL A 179 7.59 -12.01 -18.36
N ALA A 180 8.85 -12.07 -18.81
CA ALA A 180 9.80 -10.97 -18.72
C ALA A 180 9.30 -9.71 -19.45
N LEU A 181 8.78 -9.86 -20.68
CA LEU A 181 8.16 -8.75 -21.42
C LEU A 181 6.92 -8.20 -20.70
N CYS A 182 6.05 -9.06 -20.19
CA CYS A 182 4.85 -8.62 -19.47
C CYS A 182 5.20 -7.82 -18.20
N THR A 183 6.16 -8.29 -17.41
CA THR A 183 6.66 -7.58 -16.22
C THR A 183 7.32 -6.25 -16.60
N LEU A 184 8.07 -6.20 -17.71
CA LEU A 184 8.64 -4.96 -18.21
C LEU A 184 7.55 -3.96 -18.63
N ILE A 185 6.51 -4.40 -19.34
CA ILE A 185 5.37 -3.55 -19.72
C ILE A 185 4.71 -2.99 -18.47
N GLN A 186 4.39 -3.84 -17.48
CA GLN A 186 3.78 -3.40 -16.22
C GLN A 186 4.63 -2.31 -15.55
N ARG A 187 5.95 -2.51 -15.49
CA ARG A 187 6.89 -1.57 -14.87
C ARG A 187 7.02 -0.25 -15.63
N LEU A 188 7.03 -0.28 -16.97
CA LEU A 188 7.20 0.91 -17.80
C LEU A 188 5.89 1.69 -17.97
N VAL A 189 4.73 1.06 -17.82
CA VAL A 189 3.46 1.74 -18.00
C VAL A 189 3.23 2.78 -16.91
N VAL A 190 3.52 2.45 -15.65
CA VAL A 190 3.43 3.37 -14.50
C VAL A 190 4.82 3.87 -14.14
N ASP A 191 5.05 5.17 -14.31
CA ASP A 191 6.34 5.78 -14.00
C ASP A 191 6.53 6.00 -12.49
N HIS A 192 5.49 6.54 -11.85
CA HIS A 192 5.50 6.88 -10.44
C HIS A 192 4.15 6.54 -9.79
N LEU A 193 4.21 5.94 -8.61
CA LEU A 193 3.05 5.58 -7.81
C LEU A 193 2.90 6.56 -6.64
N HIS A 194 1.72 7.15 -6.52
CA HIS A 194 1.31 7.96 -5.39
C HIS A 194 0.29 7.17 -4.58
N ILE A 195 0.64 6.83 -3.34
CA ILE A 195 -0.31 6.25 -2.38
C ILE A 195 -0.82 7.36 -1.48
N VAL A 196 -2.09 7.70 -1.61
CA VAL A 196 -2.77 8.77 -0.88
C VAL A 196 -3.50 8.15 0.32
N GLY A 197 -2.71 7.66 1.26
CA GLY A 197 -3.13 7.26 2.59
C GLY A 197 -3.87 5.94 2.72
N ASP A 198 -4.06 5.57 3.98
CA ASP A 198 -4.88 4.49 4.46
C ASP A 198 -4.48 3.14 3.83
N ILE A 199 -3.23 2.74 4.06
CA ILE A 199 -2.71 1.42 3.64
C ILE A 199 -3.21 0.31 4.55
N PHE A 200 -3.30 0.62 5.85
CA PHE A 200 -3.65 -0.34 6.89
C PHE A 200 -5.16 -0.42 7.18
N ASP A 201 -5.51 -1.45 7.96
CA ASP A 201 -6.83 -1.75 8.51
C ASP A 201 -7.90 -2.16 7.49
N ARG A 202 -9.04 -2.68 8.00
CA ARG A 202 -10.22 -3.20 7.28
C ARG A 202 -10.00 -4.47 6.43
N GLY A 203 -8.94 -4.56 5.66
CA GLY A 203 -8.53 -5.76 4.92
C GLY A 203 -7.33 -6.47 5.58
N PRO A 204 -7.16 -7.78 5.38
CA PRO A 204 -6.10 -8.56 6.03
C PRO A 204 -4.71 -8.39 5.37
N GLY A 205 -4.65 -7.78 4.19
CA GLY A 205 -3.49 -7.83 3.30
C GLY A 205 -2.46 -6.70 3.46
N ALA A 206 -2.52 -5.93 4.54
CA ALA A 206 -1.72 -4.71 4.70
C ALA A 206 -0.20 -5.00 4.68
N ALA A 207 0.25 -6.09 5.30
CA ALA A 207 1.67 -6.44 5.34
C ALA A 207 2.23 -6.76 3.93
N GLN A 208 1.48 -7.51 3.12
CA GLN A 208 1.88 -7.87 1.76
C GLN A 208 1.85 -6.66 0.82
N ILE A 209 0.94 -5.70 1.06
CA ILE A 209 0.92 -4.42 0.33
C ILE A 209 2.20 -3.64 0.64
N MET A 210 2.60 -3.54 1.91
CA MET A 210 3.85 -2.88 2.30
C MET A 210 5.08 -3.53 1.66
N ASP A 211 5.14 -4.88 1.61
CA ASP A 211 6.22 -5.60 0.92
C ASP A 211 6.30 -5.23 -0.58
N ILE A 212 5.15 -5.08 -1.25
CA ILE A 212 5.11 -4.62 -2.65
C ILE A 212 5.62 -3.18 -2.76
N LEU A 213 5.13 -2.28 -1.90
CA LEU A 213 5.49 -0.87 -1.95
C LEU A 213 6.99 -0.65 -1.68
N MET A 214 7.57 -1.37 -0.73
CA MET A 214 9.01 -1.32 -0.41
C MET A 214 9.90 -1.72 -1.59
N ASN A 215 9.42 -2.63 -2.44
CA ASN A 215 10.13 -3.12 -3.61
C ASN A 215 9.71 -2.42 -4.92
N TYR A 216 8.79 -1.44 -4.85
CA TYR A 216 8.29 -0.74 -6.02
C TYR A 216 9.34 0.26 -6.55
N HIS A 217 9.41 0.42 -7.87
CA HIS A 217 10.51 1.17 -8.50
C HIS A 217 10.49 2.68 -8.24
N SER A 218 9.31 3.25 -8.03
CA SER A 218 9.16 4.67 -7.73
C SER A 218 7.82 4.92 -7.04
N VAL A 219 7.86 5.31 -5.77
CA VAL A 219 6.66 5.54 -4.96
C VAL A 219 6.88 6.66 -3.96
N ASP A 220 5.82 7.42 -3.72
CA ASP A 220 5.64 8.25 -2.52
C ASP A 220 4.29 8.00 -1.86
N ILE A 221 4.20 8.38 -0.58
CA ILE A 221 3.05 8.08 0.27
C ILE A 221 2.60 9.35 0.97
N GLN A 222 1.31 9.64 0.99
CA GLN A 222 0.74 10.64 1.87
C GLN A 222 0.05 9.91 3.00
N TRP A 223 0.43 10.18 4.25
CA TRP A 223 -0.07 9.40 5.37
C TRP A 223 -1.55 9.65 5.60
N GLY A 224 -2.33 8.57 5.66
CA GLY A 224 -3.69 8.58 6.18
C GLY A 224 -3.72 8.43 7.70
N ASN A 225 -4.90 8.59 8.28
CA ASN A 225 -5.06 8.46 9.74
C ASN A 225 -4.78 7.03 10.21
N HIS A 226 -5.07 6.02 9.39
CA HIS A 226 -4.75 4.64 9.72
C HIS A 226 -3.24 4.38 9.68
N ASP A 227 -2.51 4.99 8.74
CA ASP A 227 -1.06 4.86 8.69
C ASP A 227 -0.41 5.47 9.94
N VAL A 228 -0.83 6.69 10.32
CA VAL A 228 -0.33 7.38 11.53
C VAL A 228 -0.65 6.58 12.80
N LEU A 229 -1.83 5.95 12.85
CA LEU A 229 -2.22 5.09 13.97
C LEU A 229 -1.22 3.93 14.14
N TRP A 230 -0.89 3.23 13.04
CA TRP A 230 0.07 2.15 13.04
C TRP A 230 1.51 2.61 13.34
N MET A 231 1.90 3.81 12.86
CA MET A 231 3.18 4.44 13.22
C MET A 231 3.26 4.69 14.73
N GLY A 232 2.19 5.21 15.35
CA GLY A 232 2.12 5.42 16.79
C GLY A 232 2.17 4.12 17.59
N ALA A 233 1.51 3.06 17.10
CA ALA A 233 1.55 1.74 17.71
C ALA A 233 2.97 1.15 17.67
N ALA A 234 3.66 1.26 16.53
CA ALA A 234 5.05 0.83 16.38
C ALA A 234 6.03 1.64 17.24
N ALA A 235 5.70 2.90 17.56
CA ALA A 235 6.45 3.72 18.51
C ALA A 235 6.17 3.36 19.99
N GLY A 236 5.29 2.39 20.25
CA GLY A 236 4.97 1.91 21.59
C GLY A 236 3.88 2.71 22.30
N GLN A 237 3.12 3.56 21.60
CA GLN A 237 2.04 4.30 22.24
C GLN A 237 0.84 3.39 22.51
N LEU A 238 0.46 3.29 23.78
CA LEU A 238 -0.54 2.34 24.29
C LEU A 238 -1.93 2.54 23.67
N ALA A 239 -2.40 3.79 23.56
CA ALA A 239 -3.71 4.07 22.96
C ALA A 239 -3.74 3.69 21.47
N CYS A 240 -2.64 3.92 20.75
CA CYS A 240 -2.52 3.51 19.35
C CYS A 240 -2.51 1.97 19.22
N ILE A 241 -1.73 1.28 20.06
CA ILE A 241 -1.71 -0.20 20.12
C ILE A 241 -3.11 -0.75 20.37
N ALA A 242 -3.80 -0.23 21.38
CA ALA A 242 -5.15 -0.69 21.72
C ALA A 242 -6.12 -0.47 20.55
N ASN A 243 -6.05 0.69 19.89
CA ASN A 243 -6.93 1.01 18.76
C ASN A 243 -6.60 0.19 17.49
N VAL A 244 -5.32 -0.08 17.19
CA VAL A 244 -4.92 -1.02 16.11
C VAL A 244 -5.54 -2.38 16.35
N ILE A 245 -5.36 -2.94 17.55
CA ILE A 245 -5.91 -4.26 17.89
C ILE A 245 -7.44 -4.24 17.87
N ARG A 246 -8.08 -3.16 18.36
CA ARG A 246 -9.54 -3.01 18.32
C ARG A 246 -10.06 -3.00 16.89
N ILE A 247 -9.44 -2.22 16.00
CA ILE A 247 -9.84 -2.15 14.59
C ILE A 247 -9.65 -3.51 13.92
N SER A 248 -8.52 -4.18 14.14
CA SER A 248 -8.28 -5.53 13.63
C SER A 248 -9.33 -6.52 14.14
N ALA A 249 -9.67 -6.51 15.43
CA ALA A 249 -10.72 -7.36 16.00
C ALA A 249 -12.09 -7.07 15.37
N LYS A 250 -12.45 -5.79 15.23
CA LYS A 250 -13.74 -5.37 14.64
C LYS A 250 -13.92 -5.85 13.20
N TYR A 251 -12.85 -5.89 12.41
CA TYR A 251 -12.91 -6.30 11.00
C TYR A 251 -12.47 -7.76 10.77
N GLY A 252 -12.17 -8.52 11.82
CA GLY A 252 -11.77 -9.92 11.70
C GLY A 252 -10.39 -10.10 11.08
N ASN A 253 -9.47 -9.15 11.31
CA ASN A 253 -8.10 -9.15 10.78
C ASN A 253 -7.06 -9.25 11.89
N LEU A 254 -7.34 -10.02 12.95
CA LEU A 254 -6.34 -10.27 14.01
C LEU A 254 -5.15 -11.07 13.49
N ASP A 255 -5.37 -11.92 12.48
CA ASP A 255 -4.32 -12.67 11.79
C ASP A 255 -3.21 -11.76 11.22
N THR A 256 -3.55 -10.53 10.78
CA THR A 256 -2.52 -9.57 10.34
C THR A 256 -1.56 -9.20 11.49
N ILE A 257 -2.03 -9.16 12.73
CA ILE A 257 -1.21 -8.86 13.90
C ILE A 257 -0.41 -10.11 14.31
N GLU A 258 -1.06 -11.27 14.35
CA GLU A 258 -0.45 -12.52 14.84
C GLU A 258 0.45 -13.20 13.81
N ASP A 259 -0.06 -13.47 12.61
CA ASP A 259 0.66 -14.25 11.58
C ASP A 259 1.65 -13.38 10.81
N ASP A 260 1.21 -12.19 10.39
CA ASP A 260 2.02 -11.32 9.54
C ASP A 260 3.09 -10.56 10.33
N TYR A 261 2.73 -10.06 11.52
CA TYR A 261 3.65 -9.29 12.37
C TYR A 261 4.20 -10.10 13.55
N GLY A 262 3.74 -11.32 13.81
CA GLY A 262 4.28 -12.17 14.88
C GLY A 262 3.98 -11.64 16.30
N ILE A 263 2.98 -10.78 16.45
CA ILE A 263 2.64 -10.14 17.72
C ILE A 263 1.64 -11.04 18.48
N ASN A 264 2.09 -11.61 19.60
CA ASN A 264 1.31 -12.55 20.39
C ASN A 264 0.14 -11.89 21.14
N LEU A 265 -1.11 -12.27 20.81
CA LEU A 265 -2.33 -11.76 21.44
C LEU A 265 -2.88 -12.65 22.57
N ILE A 266 -2.25 -13.79 22.89
CA ILE A 266 -2.65 -14.69 24.01
C ILE A 266 -2.86 -13.94 25.33
N PRO A 267 -2.04 -12.95 25.74
CA PRO A 267 -2.30 -12.18 26.96
C PRO A 267 -3.66 -11.48 26.95
N LEU A 268 -4.06 -10.92 25.81
CA LEU A 268 -5.36 -10.26 25.64
C LEU A 268 -6.49 -11.29 25.60
N ALA A 269 -6.31 -12.39 24.86
CA ALA A 269 -7.28 -13.49 24.80
C ALA A 269 -7.57 -14.06 26.20
N THR A 270 -6.53 -14.25 27.01
CA THR A 270 -6.65 -14.76 28.39
C THR A 270 -7.43 -13.78 29.28
N LEU A 271 -7.11 -12.48 29.19
CA LEU A 271 -7.83 -11.45 29.92
C LEU A 271 -9.31 -11.42 29.51
N ALA A 272 -9.58 -11.46 28.20
CA ALA A 272 -10.93 -11.43 27.64
C ALA A 272 -11.77 -12.63 28.10
N LEU A 273 -11.22 -13.84 28.01
CA LEU A 273 -11.87 -15.07 28.45
C LEU A 273 -12.14 -15.11 29.96
N HIS A 274 -11.26 -14.54 30.79
CA HIS A 274 -11.47 -14.50 32.23
C HIS A 274 -12.51 -13.43 32.63
N THR A 275 -12.46 -12.28 31.98
CA THR A 275 -13.25 -11.09 32.36
C THR A 275 -14.67 -11.12 31.80
N TYR A 276 -14.83 -11.61 30.57
CA TYR A 276 -16.08 -11.52 29.80
C TYR A 276 -16.65 -12.90 29.43
N LYS A 277 -16.24 -13.96 30.14
CA LYS A 277 -16.60 -15.36 29.83
C LYS A 277 -18.08 -15.60 29.57
N ASP A 278 -18.91 -15.01 30.43
CA ASP A 278 -20.36 -15.22 30.44
C ASP A 278 -21.11 -14.06 29.76
N ASP A 279 -20.38 -13.17 29.07
CA ASP A 279 -20.93 -12.00 28.41
C ASP A 279 -21.18 -12.29 26.91
N PRO A 280 -22.42 -12.08 26.40
CA PRO A 280 -22.71 -12.30 24.98
C PRO A 280 -21.96 -11.35 24.04
N CYS A 281 -21.43 -10.22 24.54
CA CYS A 281 -20.68 -9.21 23.80
C CYS A 281 -21.37 -8.77 22.49
N SER A 282 -22.70 -8.71 22.50
CA SER A 282 -23.52 -8.50 21.29
C SER A 282 -23.28 -7.14 20.62
N CYS A 283 -22.88 -6.13 21.39
CA CYS A 283 -22.51 -4.80 20.87
C CYS A 283 -21.13 -4.79 20.16
N PHE A 284 -20.34 -5.85 20.32
CA PHE A 284 -18.97 -5.96 19.81
C PHE A 284 -18.87 -6.95 18.63
N ASN A 285 -19.94 -7.04 17.84
CA ASN A 285 -19.98 -7.88 16.64
C ASN A 285 -18.88 -7.53 15.64
N ILE A 286 -18.39 -8.55 14.96
CA ILE A 286 -17.31 -8.48 13.98
C ILE A 286 -17.91 -8.30 12.59
N SER A 287 -17.37 -7.33 11.85
CA SER A 287 -17.76 -6.99 10.48
C SER A 287 -16.94 -7.80 9.48
N TYR A 288 -17.05 -9.13 9.52
CA TYR A 288 -16.32 -10.00 8.58
C TYR A 288 -16.74 -9.68 7.13
N ARG A 289 -15.75 -9.62 6.24
CA ARG A 289 -15.97 -9.45 4.78
C ARG A 289 -16.06 -10.77 4.03
N THR A 290 -15.77 -11.91 4.68
CA THR A 290 -15.74 -13.23 4.07
C THR A 290 -16.57 -14.26 4.84
N ASP A 291 -17.18 -15.15 4.09
CA ASP A 291 -18.11 -16.20 4.51
C ASP A 291 -17.41 -17.39 5.20
N GLN A 292 -16.12 -17.25 5.55
CA GLN A 292 -15.20 -18.35 5.88
C GLN A 292 -14.59 -18.30 7.29
N SER A 293 -15.27 -17.75 8.29
CA SER A 293 -14.77 -17.83 9.67
C SER A 293 -15.29 -19.09 10.38
N ASP A 294 -14.39 -19.85 11.00
CA ASP A 294 -14.71 -20.89 11.97
C ASP A 294 -15.46 -20.25 13.16
N VAL A 295 -16.68 -20.73 13.44
CA VAL A 295 -17.62 -20.11 14.39
C VAL A 295 -16.98 -19.93 15.79
N ARG A 296 -16.03 -20.80 16.16
CA ARG A 296 -15.31 -20.71 17.44
C ARG A 296 -14.34 -19.54 17.55
N ASN A 297 -13.70 -19.13 16.44
CA ASN A 297 -12.84 -17.94 16.46
C ASN A 297 -13.67 -16.66 16.65
N MET A 298 -14.91 -16.66 16.14
CA MET A 298 -15.80 -15.49 16.24
C MET A 298 -16.20 -15.15 17.69
N GLU A 299 -16.35 -16.13 18.58
CA GLU A 299 -16.68 -15.88 19.99
C GLU A 299 -15.50 -15.23 20.72
N LEU A 300 -14.31 -15.82 20.60
CA LEU A 300 -13.10 -15.28 21.23
C LEU A 300 -12.78 -13.87 20.71
N ASP A 301 -12.88 -13.66 19.40
CA ASP A 301 -12.64 -12.36 18.77
C ASP A 301 -13.59 -11.28 19.31
N ARG A 302 -14.87 -11.61 19.59
CA ARG A 302 -15.83 -10.69 20.23
C ARG A 302 -15.43 -10.34 21.65
N LEU A 303 -15.03 -11.33 22.45
CA LEU A 303 -14.55 -11.09 23.81
C LEU A 303 -13.31 -10.18 23.79
N MET A 304 -12.36 -10.47 22.90
CA MET A 304 -11.15 -9.66 22.72
C MET A 304 -11.49 -8.25 22.24
N HIS A 305 -12.43 -8.11 21.30
CA HIS A 305 -12.92 -6.83 20.82
C HIS A 305 -13.52 -5.99 21.95
N LYS A 306 -14.36 -6.59 22.81
CA LYS A 306 -14.88 -5.90 24.00
C LYS A 306 -13.77 -5.50 24.96
N ALA A 307 -12.91 -6.45 25.34
CA ALA A 307 -11.83 -6.21 26.29
C ALA A 307 -10.90 -5.08 25.85
N ILE A 308 -10.44 -5.11 24.60
CA ILE A 308 -9.54 -4.08 24.08
C ILE A 308 -10.25 -2.74 23.87
N THR A 309 -11.55 -2.73 23.57
CA THR A 309 -12.32 -1.48 23.48
C THR A 309 -12.40 -0.78 24.83
N VAL A 310 -12.67 -1.51 25.92
CA VAL A 310 -12.69 -0.94 27.28
C VAL A 310 -11.32 -0.39 27.67
N ILE A 311 -10.25 -1.14 27.37
CA ILE A 311 -8.86 -0.66 27.57
C ILE A 311 -8.58 0.61 26.76
N GLN A 312 -9.02 0.66 25.49
CA GLN A 312 -8.85 1.83 24.64
C GLN A 312 -9.55 3.06 25.24
N PHE A 313 -10.80 2.94 25.69
CA PHE A 313 -11.52 4.07 26.31
C PHE A 313 -10.80 4.63 27.52
N LYS A 314 -10.24 3.74 28.37
CA LYS A 314 -9.42 4.12 29.52
C LYS A 314 -8.17 4.88 29.10
N LEU A 315 -7.41 4.34 28.14
CA LEU A 315 -6.18 4.96 27.63
C LEU A 315 -6.42 6.30 26.94
N GLU A 316 -7.46 6.41 26.12
CA GLU A 316 -7.86 7.67 25.47
C GLU A 316 -8.27 8.70 26.52
N GLY A 317 -9.03 8.30 27.54
CA GLY A 317 -9.42 9.20 28.62
C GLY A 317 -8.23 9.69 29.46
N GLN A 318 -7.22 8.85 29.70
CA GLN A 318 -5.97 9.26 30.34
C GLN A 318 -5.23 10.33 29.51
N ILE A 319 -5.17 10.16 28.18
CA ILE A 319 -4.54 11.14 27.28
C ILE A 319 -5.31 12.46 27.30
N ILE A 320 -6.64 12.42 27.19
CA ILE A 320 -7.49 13.62 27.21
C ILE A 320 -7.31 14.37 28.53
N LYS A 321 -7.34 13.68 29.68
CA LYS A 321 -7.12 14.30 30.99
C LYS A 321 -5.72 14.90 31.14
N ALA A 322 -4.71 14.28 30.54
CA ALA A 322 -3.33 14.77 30.56
C ALA A 322 -3.08 15.93 29.56
N ARG A 323 -3.98 16.14 28.59
CA ARG A 323 -3.87 17.11 27.49
C ARG A 323 -5.15 17.93 27.32
N PRO A 324 -5.55 18.73 28.32
CA PRO A 324 -6.75 19.57 28.24
C PRO A 324 -6.70 20.58 27.08
N GLU A 325 -5.50 20.93 26.58
CA GLU A 325 -5.32 21.77 25.39
C GLU A 325 -5.99 21.22 24.12
N PHE A 326 -6.35 19.94 24.07
CA PHE A 326 -7.06 19.36 22.93
C PHE A 326 -8.57 19.67 22.93
N GLY A 327 -9.16 20.15 24.03
CA GLY A 327 -10.59 20.46 24.11
C GLY A 327 -11.50 19.24 23.88
N MET A 328 -11.04 18.06 24.30
CA MET A 328 -11.70 16.76 24.04
C MET A 328 -12.46 16.21 25.25
N GLU A 329 -12.69 17.00 26.30
CA GLU A 329 -13.37 16.57 27.53
C GLU A 329 -14.81 16.08 27.27
N SER A 330 -15.45 16.55 26.19
CA SER A 330 -16.75 16.04 25.75
C SER A 330 -16.71 14.54 25.39
N ARG A 331 -15.54 14.01 25.00
CA ARG A 331 -15.30 12.60 24.65
C ARG A 331 -15.04 11.70 25.86
N LEU A 332 -14.86 12.26 27.06
CA LEU A 332 -14.85 11.49 28.30
C LEU A 332 -16.29 11.04 28.60
N LEU A 333 -16.59 9.75 28.38
CA LEU A 333 -17.94 9.20 28.55
C LEU A 333 -18.09 8.23 29.73
N LEU A 334 -17.03 7.52 30.14
CA LEU A 334 -17.12 6.52 31.22
C LEU A 334 -17.48 7.14 32.58
N ASP A 335 -17.08 8.38 32.82
CA ASP A 335 -17.44 9.15 34.02
C ASP A 335 -18.87 9.70 34.02
N LYS A 336 -19.59 9.59 32.89
CA LYS A 336 -20.97 10.06 32.71
C LYS A 336 -22.01 8.95 32.79
N ILE A 337 -21.57 7.71 33.00
CA ILE A 337 -22.43 6.54 33.12
C ILE A 337 -22.96 6.44 34.54
N ASP A 338 -24.28 6.33 34.65
CA ASP A 338 -24.95 5.85 35.85
C ASP A 338 -25.09 4.32 35.76
N TYR A 339 -24.22 3.63 36.49
CA TYR A 339 -24.15 2.17 36.51
C TYR A 339 -25.33 1.52 37.26
N GLU A 340 -26.02 2.25 38.13
CA GLU A 340 -27.20 1.75 38.85
C GLU A 340 -28.43 1.75 37.95
N THR A 341 -28.66 2.87 37.26
CA THR A 341 -29.81 3.00 36.35
C THR A 341 -29.53 2.51 34.93
N GLN A 342 -28.28 2.15 34.63
CA GLN A 342 -27.82 1.71 33.31
C GLN A 342 -28.07 2.76 32.21
N THR A 343 -27.82 4.02 32.55
CA THR A 343 -28.03 5.16 31.65
C THR A 343 -26.78 6.02 31.52
N ILE A 344 -26.72 6.82 30.47
CA ILE A 344 -25.67 7.82 30.24
C ILE A 344 -26.32 9.15 29.88
N THR A 345 -25.77 10.26 30.39
CA THR A 345 -26.20 11.61 30.01
C THR A 345 -25.22 12.22 29.02
N ILE A 346 -25.68 12.50 27.81
CA ILE A 346 -24.90 13.13 26.74
C ILE A 346 -25.62 14.41 26.34
N GLU A 347 -24.94 15.55 26.40
CA GLU A 347 -25.49 16.87 26.03
C GLU A 347 -26.82 17.20 26.71
N GLY A 348 -26.98 16.81 27.98
CA GLY A 348 -28.18 17.05 28.78
C GLY A 348 -29.36 16.12 28.50
N LYS A 349 -29.19 15.13 27.60
CA LYS A 349 -30.19 14.10 27.35
C LYS A 349 -29.74 12.74 27.90
N GLN A 350 -30.66 12.05 28.57
CA GLN A 350 -30.43 10.72 29.13
C GLN A 350 -30.73 9.63 28.09
N TYR A 351 -29.84 8.65 27.98
CA TYR A 351 -29.95 7.50 27.10
C TYR A 351 -29.74 6.20 27.88
N LYS A 352 -30.48 5.15 27.54
CA LYS A 352 -30.22 3.81 28.07
C LYS A 352 -29.05 3.18 27.31
N LEU A 353 -28.15 2.50 28.02
CA LEU A 353 -27.02 1.81 27.42
C LEU A 353 -27.44 0.45 26.84
N ASP A 354 -26.91 0.10 25.67
CA ASP A 354 -27.12 -1.21 25.04
C ASP A 354 -26.27 -2.32 25.69
N ASP A 355 -25.12 -1.95 26.25
CA ASP A 355 -24.23 -2.82 27.03
C ASP A 355 -23.85 -2.11 28.32
N CYS A 356 -24.01 -2.79 29.45
CA CYS A 356 -23.75 -2.25 30.80
C CYS A 356 -22.73 -3.07 31.58
N HIS A 357 -22.13 -4.10 30.97
CA HIS A 357 -21.23 -5.01 31.66
C HIS A 357 -19.77 -4.59 31.44
N PHE A 358 -19.26 -3.76 32.35
CA PHE A 358 -17.89 -3.24 32.35
C PHE A 358 -17.16 -3.57 33.66
N PRO A 359 -16.91 -4.85 33.97
CA PRO A 359 -16.44 -5.30 35.29
C PRO A 359 -15.05 -4.77 35.68
N THR A 360 -14.27 -4.28 34.72
CA THR A 360 -12.95 -3.70 34.98
C THR A 360 -12.97 -2.19 35.18
N VAL A 361 -14.11 -1.52 35.01
CA VAL A 361 -14.24 -0.06 35.20
C VAL A 361 -14.63 0.22 36.65
N ASP A 362 -13.79 0.95 37.38
CA ASP A 362 -14.13 1.48 38.70
C ASP A 362 -14.86 2.82 38.54
N PRO A 363 -16.14 2.97 38.97
CA PRO A 363 -16.87 4.22 38.86
C PRO A 363 -16.19 5.42 39.54
N LYS A 364 -15.29 5.21 40.51
CA LYS A 364 -14.54 6.28 41.18
C LYS A 364 -13.33 6.75 40.40
N ASP A 365 -12.74 5.88 39.60
CA ASP A 365 -11.64 6.21 38.68
C ASP A 365 -11.82 5.47 37.35
N PRO A 366 -12.80 5.89 36.53
CA PRO A 366 -13.29 5.10 35.41
C PRO A 366 -12.28 4.93 34.27
N TYR A 367 -11.19 5.71 34.29
CA TYR A 367 -10.15 5.68 33.26
C TYR A 367 -8.87 4.98 33.71
N ALA A 368 -8.78 4.50 34.95
CA ALA A 368 -7.65 3.70 35.39
C ALA A 368 -7.67 2.31 34.74
N LEU A 369 -6.51 1.85 34.29
CA LEU A 369 -6.33 0.46 33.91
C LEU A 369 -6.30 -0.42 35.17
N SER A 370 -6.96 -1.57 35.11
CA SER A 370 -6.78 -2.60 36.13
C SER A 370 -5.33 -3.12 36.12
N PRO A 371 -4.83 -3.73 37.20
CA PRO A 371 -3.49 -4.32 37.21
C PRO A 371 -3.26 -5.36 36.11
N GLU A 372 -4.33 -6.06 35.70
CA GLU A 372 -4.28 -7.08 34.65
C GLU A 372 -4.25 -6.44 33.26
N GLU A 373 -5.08 -5.43 33.02
CA GLU A 373 -5.07 -4.64 31.78
C GLU A 373 -3.71 -3.97 31.55
N ALA A 374 -3.12 -3.39 32.60
CA ALA A 374 -1.80 -2.76 32.52
C ALA A 374 -0.69 -3.77 32.16
N ARG A 375 -0.73 -4.99 32.72
CA ARG A 375 0.21 -6.07 32.36
C ARG A 375 0.04 -6.53 30.91
N VAL A 376 -1.19 -6.64 30.43
CA VAL A 376 -1.47 -6.99 29.03
C VAL A 376 -0.91 -5.91 28.10
N MET A 377 -1.18 -4.63 28.38
CA MET A 377 -0.69 -3.52 27.56
C MET A 377 0.84 -3.40 27.56
N ASP A 378 1.52 -3.68 28.67
CA ASP A 378 2.99 -3.67 28.71
C ASP A 378 3.62 -4.79 27.86
N LYS A 379 3.01 -5.99 27.87
CA LYS A 379 3.42 -7.10 27.01
C LYS A 379 3.19 -6.77 25.53
N LEU A 380 2.01 -6.23 25.19
CA LEU A 380 1.70 -5.81 23.83
C LEU A 380 2.66 -4.72 23.35
N ARG A 381 2.90 -3.69 24.17
CA ARG A 381 3.89 -2.64 23.86
C ARG A 381 5.27 -3.21 23.55
N THR A 382 5.74 -4.14 24.37
CA THR A 382 7.02 -4.81 24.15
C THR A 382 7.03 -5.58 22.82
N ALA A 383 5.94 -6.25 22.47
CA ALA A 383 5.80 -6.98 21.22
C ALA A 383 5.80 -6.06 19.99
N PHE A 384 5.04 -4.96 20.00
CA PHE A 384 5.01 -3.97 18.91
C PHE A 384 6.39 -3.30 18.71
N LEU A 385 7.07 -2.92 19.80
CA LEU A 385 8.41 -2.31 19.73
C LEU A 385 9.47 -3.26 19.16
N ARG A 386 9.33 -4.56 19.39
CA ARG A 386 10.30 -5.60 18.97
C ARG A 386 9.93 -6.30 17.66
N CYS A 387 8.83 -5.91 17.01
CA CYS A 387 8.42 -6.50 15.75
C CYS A 387 9.26 -5.96 14.58
N ASP A 388 10.31 -6.69 14.19
CA ASP A 388 11.24 -6.24 13.14
C ASP A 388 10.55 -5.91 11.81
N ARG A 389 9.59 -6.74 11.36
CA ARG A 389 8.87 -6.52 10.10
C ARG A 389 8.03 -5.23 10.15
N LEU A 390 7.30 -5.00 11.24
CA LEU A 390 6.53 -3.76 11.44
C LEU A 390 7.48 -2.55 11.48
N GLN A 391 8.60 -2.64 12.20
CA GLN A 391 9.57 -1.55 12.27
C GLN A 391 10.17 -1.22 10.89
N GLN A 392 10.41 -2.23 10.04
CA GLN A 392 10.85 -2.02 8.66
C GLN A 392 9.77 -1.31 7.82
N HIS A 393 8.51 -1.74 7.92
CA HIS A 393 7.39 -1.12 7.22
C HIS A 393 7.19 0.34 7.64
N ILE A 394 7.20 0.63 8.95
CA ILE A 394 7.03 2.00 9.46
C ILE A 394 8.23 2.88 9.09
N ARG A 395 9.46 2.34 9.13
CA ARG A 395 10.64 3.08 8.65
C ARG A 395 10.50 3.45 7.18
N PHE A 396 9.96 2.55 6.34
CA PHE A 396 9.70 2.85 4.95
C PHE A 396 8.65 3.95 4.78
N LEU A 397 7.53 3.90 5.54
CA LEU A 397 6.52 4.98 5.55
C LEU A 397 7.12 6.33 5.93
N LEU A 398 8.04 6.36 6.90
CA LEU A 398 8.74 7.59 7.30
C LEU A 398 9.71 8.11 6.23
N LEU A 399 10.35 7.21 5.48
CA LEU A 399 11.33 7.57 4.44
C LEU A 399 10.69 7.99 3.12
N LYS A 400 9.54 7.40 2.78
CA LYS A 400 8.84 7.63 1.51
C LYS A 400 7.56 8.44 1.63
N GLY A 401 7.11 8.68 2.86
CA GLY A 401 5.86 9.37 3.12
C GLY A 401 6.01 10.73 3.77
N SER A 402 4.94 11.50 3.70
CA SER A 402 4.78 12.81 4.32
C SER A 402 3.29 13.08 4.57
N LEU A 403 2.94 14.10 5.35
CA LEU A 403 1.54 14.51 5.52
C LEU A 403 0.96 15.05 4.20
N TYR A 404 1.76 15.79 3.45
CA TYR A 404 1.41 16.28 2.13
C TYR A 404 2.64 16.30 1.22
N LYS A 405 2.41 16.36 -0.09
CA LYS A 405 3.46 16.52 -1.09
C LYS A 405 2.96 17.35 -2.26
N VAL A 406 3.74 18.34 -2.68
CA VAL A 406 3.53 19.03 -3.96
C VAL A 406 4.30 18.27 -5.03
N TYR A 407 3.60 17.79 -6.06
CA TYR A 407 4.21 17.04 -7.15
C TYR A 407 3.47 17.30 -8.47
N ASN A 408 4.21 17.72 -9.50
CA ASN A 408 3.68 18.04 -10.82
C ASN A 408 2.45 18.97 -10.79
N SER A 409 2.54 20.05 -10.00
CA SER A 409 1.48 21.04 -9.78
C SER A 409 0.22 20.50 -9.10
N ASN A 410 0.29 19.31 -8.48
CA ASN A 410 -0.75 18.78 -7.61
C ASN A 410 -0.30 18.88 -6.15
N LEU A 411 -1.24 19.21 -5.27
CA LEU A 411 -1.09 19.05 -3.82
C LEU A 411 -1.72 17.71 -3.43
N LEU A 412 -0.88 16.77 -3.00
CA LEU A 412 -1.29 15.45 -2.55
C LEU A 412 -1.36 15.45 -1.03
N TYR A 413 -2.48 15.01 -0.48
CA TYR A 413 -2.72 14.84 0.96
C TYR A 413 -3.89 13.87 1.15
N HIS A 414 -3.98 13.27 2.33
CA HIS A 414 -5.10 12.40 2.69
C HIS A 414 -5.92 13.03 3.82
N GLY A 415 -7.24 13.07 3.66
CA GLY A 415 -8.16 13.60 4.67
C GLY A 415 -8.07 15.12 4.80
N CYS A 416 -7.61 15.62 5.94
CA CYS A 416 -7.61 17.04 6.29
C CYS A 416 -6.19 17.56 6.47
N ILE A 417 -5.93 18.78 5.99
CA ILE A 417 -4.72 19.53 6.33
C ILE A 417 -5.10 20.57 7.40
N PRO A 418 -4.39 20.65 8.53
CA PRO A 418 -4.62 21.73 9.48
C PRO A 418 -4.23 23.07 8.84
N PHE A 419 -5.07 24.08 9.05
CA PHE A 419 -4.81 25.46 8.66
C PHE A 419 -4.87 26.34 9.91
N ASP A 420 -4.20 27.48 9.86
CA ASP A 420 -4.43 28.52 10.86
C ASP A 420 -5.80 29.20 10.68
N GLU A 421 -6.17 30.11 11.59
CA GLU A 421 -7.45 30.84 11.53
C GLU A 421 -7.61 31.68 10.25
N LYS A 422 -6.51 31.95 9.51
CA LYS A 422 -6.49 32.72 8.26
C LYS A 422 -6.52 31.84 7.02
N GLY A 423 -6.46 30.51 7.18
CA GLY A 423 -6.42 29.56 6.08
C GLY A 423 -5.03 29.39 5.45
N GLU A 424 -3.96 29.75 6.17
CA GLU A 424 -2.58 29.50 5.75
C GLU A 424 -2.10 28.12 6.25
N LEU A 425 -1.31 27.44 5.42
CA LEU A 425 -0.76 26.08 5.66
C LEU A 425 0.42 26.06 6.63
#